data_AF-A0A3N7A515-F1
#
_entry.id   AF-A0A3N7A515-F1
#
_cell.length_a   1.000
_cell.length_b   1.000
_cell.length_c   1.000
_cell.angle_alpha   90.00
_cell.angle_beta   90.00
_cell.angle_gamma   90.00
#
_symmetry.space_group_name_H-M   'P 1'
#
loop_
_entity.id
_entity.type
_entity.pdbx_description
1 polymer ?
#
loop_
_entity_poly.entity_id
_entity_poly.type
_entity_poly.pdbx_seq_one_letter_code
_entity_poly.pdbx_strand_id
1 'polypeptide(L)'
;MAENNNVVGFVPDIAYLKVIFTQKKVPMKNVFLYFLFLLIACNHKEGHATRQKGASAALPASSKEGLPLPDDTSYTTYTTFKQAVQADKNKLKENTPDSISNYLYTRLNKDIYAYWKGTPWDFNGTSRQPGVGTIACGYFVTNTLSDLGFNIQRIKLAQVVSSEMIKTLCVGIRRFAQFDQLRTYLAQQPDNSVYIIGLDFHTGYILKDASGSYFMHANYIGRVGVVKERIEDAKALRDNKSFMIGSLTANTARLQQWVRE
;
A
#
# COMPACT_ATOMS: atom_id res chain seq x y z
N MET A 1 -43.50 21.15 36.83
CA MET A 1 -42.27 21.73 37.38
C MET A 1 -41.12 21.14 36.58
N ALA A 2 -40.53 21.98 35.73
CA ALA A 2 -39.43 21.62 34.84
C ALA A 2 -38.11 21.95 35.54
N GLU A 3 -37.13 21.06 35.43
CA GLU A 3 -35.73 21.41 35.67
C GLU A 3 -34.87 20.88 34.52
N ASN A 4 -34.40 21.85 33.74
CA ASN A 4 -33.40 21.74 32.70
C ASN A 4 -32.04 21.49 33.34
N ASN A 5 -31.22 20.60 32.78
CA ASN A 5 -29.77 20.67 32.92
C ASN A 5 -29.12 20.68 31.54
N ASN A 6 -28.58 21.85 31.22
CA ASN A 6 -27.89 22.22 30.00
C ASN A 6 -26.59 21.42 29.84
N VAL A 7 -26.44 20.80 28.67
CA VAL A 7 -25.17 20.28 28.18
C VAL A 7 -24.43 21.43 27.50
N VAL A 8 -23.34 21.88 28.12
CA VAL A 8 -22.45 22.91 27.56
C VAL A 8 -21.59 22.27 26.48
N GLY A 9 -21.74 22.77 25.24
CA GLY A 9 -21.00 22.34 24.07
C GLY A 9 -19.54 22.73 24.12
N PHE A 10 -18.67 21.79 23.73
CA PHE A 10 -17.24 21.98 23.56
C PHE A 10 -16.96 22.47 22.14
N VAL A 11 -16.57 23.73 22.00
CA VAL A 11 -16.13 24.34 20.73
C VAL A 11 -14.59 24.44 20.78
N PRO A 12 -13.83 23.78 19.89
CA PRO A 12 -12.39 23.95 19.87
C PRO A 12 -12.01 25.27 19.17
N ASP A 13 -11.27 26.09 19.91
CA ASP A 13 -10.80 27.42 19.58
C ASP A 13 -9.77 27.40 18.43
N ILE A 14 -10.07 28.13 17.35
CA ILE A 14 -9.24 28.27 16.15
C ILE A 14 -8.30 29.46 16.37
N ALA A 15 -7.19 29.23 17.08
CA ALA A 15 -6.19 30.28 17.29
C ALA A 15 -4.76 29.76 17.50
N TYR A 16 -4.32 28.76 16.74
CA TYR A 16 -2.89 28.37 16.71
C TYR A 16 -2.47 27.94 15.30
N LEU A 17 -2.25 28.91 14.40
CA LEU A 17 -1.50 28.73 13.15
C LEU A 17 -1.18 30.11 12.53
N LYS A 18 -0.26 30.85 13.17
CA LYS A 18 0.46 31.96 12.54
C LYS A 18 1.94 31.86 12.91
N VAL A 19 2.68 31.02 12.18
CA VAL A 19 4.14 31.04 12.17
C VAL A 19 4.61 31.48 10.78
N ILE A 20 4.79 32.79 10.68
CA ILE A 20 5.88 33.52 10.01
C ILE A 20 6.56 32.80 8.83
N PHE A 21 6.13 33.12 7.60
CA PHE A 21 6.99 33.07 6.41
C PHE A 21 7.70 34.42 6.26
N THR A 22 8.96 34.50 6.68
CA THR A 22 9.85 35.59 6.27
C THR A 22 10.71 35.09 5.11
N GLN A 23 10.35 35.53 3.90
CA GLN A 23 11.12 35.36 2.68
C GLN A 23 12.41 36.19 2.77
N LYS A 24 13.56 35.55 3.03
CA LYS A 24 14.87 36.17 2.79
C LYS A 24 15.24 35.99 1.32
N LYS A 25 15.28 37.11 0.59
CA LYS A 25 15.85 37.25 -0.76
C LYS A 25 17.32 36.85 -0.74
N VAL A 26 17.73 35.92 -1.61
CA VAL A 26 19.13 35.62 -1.91
C VAL A 26 19.48 36.29 -3.24
N PRO A 27 20.55 37.11 -3.33
CA PRO A 27 20.91 37.78 -4.58
C PRO A 27 21.65 36.83 -5.53
N MET A 28 21.16 36.75 -6.77
CA MET A 28 21.85 36.20 -7.93
C MET A 28 23.14 36.97 -8.21
N LYS A 29 24.28 36.28 -8.27
CA LYS A 29 25.47 36.76 -8.97
C LYS A 29 26.04 35.65 -9.85
N ASN A 30 26.16 36.02 -11.13
CA ASN A 30 26.84 35.37 -12.23
C ASN A 30 28.11 34.62 -11.82
N VAL A 31 28.24 33.36 -12.25
CA VAL A 31 29.56 32.79 -12.54
C VAL A 31 29.53 32.15 -13.92
N PHE A 32 30.45 32.67 -14.70
CA PHE A 32 30.80 32.43 -16.09
C PHE A 32 30.99 30.95 -16.46
N LEU A 33 30.39 30.59 -17.60
CA LEU A 33 30.97 29.88 -18.74
C LEU A 33 32.37 29.23 -18.52
N TYR A 34 32.45 27.90 -18.56
CA TYR A 34 33.62 27.20 -19.08
C TYR A 34 33.18 26.11 -20.07
N PHE A 35 33.59 26.35 -21.31
CA PHE A 35 33.48 25.47 -22.45
C PHE A 35 34.74 24.57 -22.51
N LEU A 36 34.51 23.32 -22.91
CA LEU A 36 35.35 22.56 -23.86
C LEU A 36 36.52 21.68 -23.36
N PHE A 37 36.59 20.52 -24.03
CA PHE A 37 37.65 19.51 -24.17
C PHE A 37 37.86 18.50 -23.03
N LEU A 38 37.57 17.21 -23.28
CA LEU A 38 38.47 16.33 -24.04
C LEU A 38 37.73 15.06 -24.54
N LEU A 39 37.83 14.83 -25.85
CA LEU A 39 37.69 13.52 -26.49
C LEU A 39 38.98 12.73 -26.24
N ILE A 40 38.88 11.51 -25.71
CA ILE A 40 39.86 10.44 -26.00
C ILE A 40 39.09 9.16 -26.30
N ALA A 41 39.37 8.64 -27.49
CA ALA A 41 38.87 7.41 -28.05
C ALA A 41 39.74 6.20 -27.68
N CYS A 42 39.32 5.05 -28.20
CA CYS A 42 40.01 3.76 -28.36
C CYS A 42 39.93 2.79 -27.17
N ASN A 43 39.85 1.47 -27.37
CA ASN A 43 39.34 0.62 -28.44
C ASN A 43 39.39 -0.82 -27.84
N HIS A 44 38.52 -1.70 -28.34
CA HIS A 44 38.80 -3.12 -28.58
C HIS A 44 39.11 -4.08 -27.40
N LYS A 45 38.23 -5.05 -27.16
CA LYS A 45 38.43 -6.47 -27.57
C LYS A 45 37.25 -7.32 -27.13
N GLU A 46 36.63 -7.98 -28.11
CA GLU A 46 35.77 -9.14 -27.87
C GLU A 46 36.62 -10.32 -27.41
N GLY A 47 36.16 -10.99 -26.36
CA GLY A 47 36.71 -12.24 -25.86
C GLY A 47 35.57 -13.23 -25.64
N HIS A 48 35.31 -14.05 -26.65
CA HIS A 48 34.45 -15.22 -26.56
C HIS A 48 35.11 -16.25 -25.62
N ALA A 49 34.45 -16.58 -24.51
CA ALA A 49 34.82 -17.71 -23.66
C ALA A 49 33.61 -18.63 -23.48
N THR A 50 33.69 -19.77 -24.18
CA THR A 50 32.87 -20.97 -23.99
C THR A 50 33.15 -21.59 -22.62
N ARG A 51 32.12 -21.92 -21.83
CA ARG A 51 32.21 -23.05 -20.90
C ARG A 51 30.87 -23.65 -20.44
N GLN A 52 30.66 -24.88 -20.91
CA GLN A 52 30.15 -26.10 -20.26
C GLN A 52 28.85 -26.08 -19.45
N LYS A 53 27.91 -26.89 -19.96
CA LYS A 53 26.85 -27.58 -19.21
C LYS A 53 27.47 -28.37 -18.05
N GLY A 54 27.11 -28.00 -16.83
CA GLY A 54 27.25 -28.84 -15.63
C GLY A 54 25.85 -29.20 -15.14
N ALA A 55 25.51 -30.49 -15.20
CA ALA A 55 24.32 -31.04 -14.57
C ALA A 55 24.48 -30.90 -13.04
N SER A 56 23.56 -30.20 -12.39
CA SER A 56 23.43 -30.19 -10.94
C SER A 56 22.22 -31.03 -10.57
N ALA A 57 22.48 -32.11 -9.83
CA ALA A 57 21.47 -32.98 -9.26
C ALA A 57 20.60 -32.17 -8.29
N ALA A 58 19.31 -32.06 -8.60
CA ALA A 58 18.33 -31.48 -7.70
C ALA A 58 18.10 -32.42 -6.50
N LEU A 59 18.40 -31.92 -5.31
CA LEU A 59 17.91 -32.50 -4.05
C LEU A 59 16.39 -32.30 -3.98
N PRO A 60 15.61 -33.26 -3.46
CA PRO A 60 14.16 -33.14 -3.42
C PRO A 60 13.75 -32.05 -2.43
N ALA A 61 13.08 -31.01 -2.94
CA ALA A 61 12.40 -30.03 -2.13
C ALA A 61 11.26 -30.71 -1.36
N SER A 62 11.39 -30.79 -0.04
CA SER A 62 10.32 -31.19 0.86
C SER A 62 9.27 -30.08 0.89
N SER A 63 8.18 -30.27 0.13
CA SER A 63 7.02 -29.39 0.09
C SER A 63 6.18 -29.55 1.36
N LYS A 64 6.23 -28.56 2.25
CA LYS A 64 5.06 -28.28 3.11
C LYS A 64 4.14 -27.39 2.31
N GLU A 65 3.21 -28.01 1.58
CA GLU A 65 2.15 -27.29 0.88
C GLU A 65 1.38 -26.41 1.88
N GLY A 66 1.30 -25.11 1.60
CA GLY A 66 0.45 -24.18 2.34
C GLY A 66 -1.02 -24.56 2.17
N LEU A 67 -1.88 -24.05 3.07
CA LEU A 67 -3.33 -24.26 2.96
C LEU A 67 -3.81 -24.03 1.52
N PRO A 68 -4.62 -24.93 0.94
CA PRO A 68 -5.24 -24.66 -0.34
C PRO A 68 -6.02 -23.36 -0.22
N LEU A 69 -5.64 -22.38 -1.04
CA LEU A 69 -6.40 -21.14 -1.17
C LEU A 69 -7.80 -21.55 -1.61
N PRO A 70 -8.88 -21.19 -0.87
CA PRO A 70 -10.22 -21.55 -1.28
C PRO A 70 -10.47 -21.07 -2.70
N ASP A 71 -10.80 -22.04 -3.55
CA ASP A 71 -11.12 -21.81 -4.94
C ASP A 71 -12.38 -20.94 -5.03
N ASP A 72 -12.35 -20.04 -6.01
CA ASP A 72 -13.36 -19.07 -6.40
C ASP A 72 -14.48 -18.61 -5.43
N THR A 73 -14.35 -17.39 -4.86
CA THR A 73 -15.45 -16.49 -4.44
C THR A 73 -16.68 -17.12 -3.76
N SER A 74 -16.51 -18.14 -2.92
CA SER A 74 -17.65 -18.91 -2.37
C SER A 74 -18.47 -18.16 -1.30
N TYR A 75 -18.12 -16.91 -0.96
CA TYR A 75 -18.84 -16.15 0.06
C TYR A 75 -20.00 -15.36 -0.56
N THR A 76 -21.21 -15.73 -0.17
CA THR A 76 -22.45 -15.07 -0.62
C THR A 76 -22.57 -13.61 -0.19
N THR A 77 -21.87 -13.18 0.87
CA THR A 77 -21.95 -11.81 1.40
C THR A 77 -20.61 -11.34 1.99
N TYR A 78 -20.42 -10.01 2.11
CA TYR A 78 -19.25 -9.46 2.78
C TYR A 78 -19.17 -9.84 4.27
N THR A 79 -20.32 -10.07 4.93
CA THR A 79 -20.37 -10.52 6.32
C THR A 79 -19.83 -11.94 6.46
N THR A 80 -20.27 -12.86 5.61
CA THR A 80 -19.80 -14.26 5.62
C THR A 80 -18.33 -14.37 5.24
N PHE A 81 -17.86 -13.51 4.32
CA PHE A 81 -16.42 -13.35 4.04
C PHE A 81 -15.62 -12.99 5.31
N LYS A 82 -16.04 -11.96 6.05
CA LYS A 82 -15.32 -11.55 7.29
C LYS A 82 -15.31 -12.65 8.35
N GLN A 83 -16.40 -13.39 8.49
CA GLN A 83 -16.47 -14.55 9.40
C GLN A 83 -15.48 -15.65 8.99
N ALA A 84 -15.37 -15.92 7.69
CA ALA A 84 -14.42 -16.90 7.18
C ALA A 84 -12.97 -16.47 7.39
N VAL A 85 -12.64 -15.19 7.18
CA VAL A 85 -11.30 -14.66 7.50
C VAL A 85 -10.95 -14.91 8.97
N GLN A 86 -11.88 -14.66 9.89
CA GLN A 86 -11.65 -14.91 11.31
C GLN A 86 -11.43 -16.42 11.60
N ALA A 87 -12.17 -17.31 10.93
CA ALA A 87 -11.97 -18.75 11.07
C ALA A 87 -10.62 -19.21 10.51
N ASP A 88 -10.18 -18.65 9.39
CA ASP A 88 -8.90 -18.97 8.76
C ASP A 88 -7.70 -18.45 9.56
N LYS A 89 -7.80 -17.26 10.18
CA LYS A 89 -6.76 -16.74 11.09
C LYS A 89 -6.36 -17.76 12.15
N ASN A 90 -7.33 -18.50 12.71
CA ASN A 90 -7.04 -19.54 13.70
C ASN A 90 -6.17 -20.68 13.14
N LYS A 91 -6.37 -21.05 11.87
CA LYS A 91 -5.57 -22.07 11.19
C LYS A 91 -4.17 -21.55 10.83
N LEU A 92 -4.04 -20.24 10.60
CA LEU A 92 -2.80 -19.59 10.21
C LEU A 92 -1.79 -19.39 11.35
N LYS A 93 -2.18 -19.60 12.62
CA LYS A 93 -1.30 -19.36 13.79
C LYS A 93 0.01 -20.14 13.75
N GLU A 94 -0.04 -21.38 13.26
CA GLU A 94 1.10 -22.29 13.17
C GLU A 94 1.77 -22.28 11.77
N ASN A 95 1.37 -21.36 10.90
CA ASN A 95 1.91 -21.26 9.54
C ASN A 95 3.16 -20.39 9.45
N THR A 96 3.92 -20.55 8.38
CA THR A 96 5.10 -19.73 8.10
C THR A 96 4.70 -18.29 7.75
N PRO A 97 5.60 -17.29 7.95
CA PRO A 97 5.36 -15.92 7.52
C PRO A 97 5.00 -15.80 6.03
N ASP A 98 5.57 -16.64 5.17
CA ASP A 98 5.28 -16.64 3.73
C ASP A 98 3.85 -17.11 3.45
N SER A 99 3.38 -18.18 4.11
CA SER A 99 2.00 -18.64 3.99
C SER A 99 0.99 -17.59 4.48
N ILE A 100 1.30 -16.89 5.59
CA ILE A 100 0.45 -15.81 6.09
C ILE A 100 0.45 -14.61 5.12
N SER A 101 1.60 -14.27 4.56
CA SER A 101 1.74 -13.19 3.57
C SER A 101 0.96 -13.50 2.29
N ASN A 102 1.07 -14.72 1.76
CA ASN A 102 0.33 -15.18 0.59
C ASN A 102 -1.18 -15.17 0.83
N TYR A 103 -1.61 -15.58 2.03
CA TYR A 103 -3.02 -15.50 2.42
C TYR A 103 -3.50 -14.04 2.41
N LEU A 104 -2.78 -13.13 3.06
CA LEU A 104 -3.13 -11.70 3.10
C LEU A 104 -3.19 -11.09 1.70
N TYR A 105 -2.19 -11.37 0.86
CA TYR A 105 -2.16 -10.95 -0.53
C TYR A 105 -3.40 -11.41 -1.28
N THR A 106 -3.75 -12.69 -1.17
CA THR A 106 -4.92 -13.26 -1.83
C THR A 106 -6.21 -12.57 -1.39
N ARG A 107 -6.41 -12.40 -0.07
CA ARG A 107 -7.62 -11.74 0.46
C ARG A 107 -7.75 -10.31 -0.02
N LEU A 108 -6.66 -9.54 -0.07
CA LEU A 108 -6.68 -8.16 -0.56
C LEU A 108 -6.89 -8.10 -2.08
N ASN A 109 -6.12 -8.88 -2.83
CA ASN A 109 -6.08 -8.82 -4.29
C ASN A 109 -7.36 -9.34 -4.95
N LYS A 110 -7.94 -10.41 -4.41
CA LYS A 110 -9.15 -11.06 -4.96
C LYS A 110 -10.40 -10.61 -4.21
N ASP A 111 -10.53 -10.94 -2.94
CA ASP A 111 -11.81 -10.84 -2.23
C ASP A 111 -12.19 -9.41 -1.86
N ILE A 112 -11.31 -8.67 -1.16
CA ILE A 112 -11.55 -7.27 -0.79
C ILE A 112 -11.84 -6.45 -2.04
N TYR A 113 -11.05 -6.62 -3.11
CA TYR A 113 -11.29 -5.93 -4.36
C TYR A 113 -12.66 -6.27 -4.96
N ALA A 114 -13.04 -7.55 -5.02
CA ALA A 114 -14.31 -7.98 -5.60
C ALA A 114 -15.51 -7.32 -4.91
N TYR A 115 -15.48 -7.17 -3.58
CA TYR A 115 -16.55 -6.50 -2.85
C TYR A 115 -16.51 -4.98 -2.98
N TRP A 116 -15.32 -4.38 -2.83
CA TRP A 116 -15.21 -2.92 -2.74
C TRP A 116 -15.22 -2.20 -4.08
N LYS A 117 -14.87 -2.88 -5.18
CA LYS A 117 -14.83 -2.31 -6.53
C LYS A 117 -16.10 -1.48 -6.81
N GLY A 118 -15.90 -0.23 -7.24
CA GLY A 118 -16.98 0.69 -7.60
C GLY A 118 -17.65 1.39 -6.40
N THR A 119 -17.27 1.10 -5.16
CA THR A 119 -17.76 1.89 -4.01
C THR A 119 -17.38 3.36 -4.22
N PRO A 120 -18.34 4.29 -4.28
CA PRO A 120 -18.06 5.69 -4.63
C PRO A 120 -17.07 6.36 -3.68
N TRP A 121 -16.25 7.26 -4.22
CA TRP A 121 -15.32 8.04 -3.41
C TRP A 121 -15.95 9.35 -2.94
N ASP A 122 -15.63 9.72 -1.70
CA ASP A 122 -15.77 11.09 -1.20
C ASP A 122 -14.68 11.35 -0.16
N PHE A 123 -14.20 12.59 -0.05
CA PHE A 123 -13.17 12.97 0.92
C PHE A 123 -13.58 12.69 2.37
N ASN A 124 -14.88 12.83 2.67
CA ASN A 124 -15.45 12.55 3.99
C ASN A 124 -16.09 11.15 4.07
N GLY A 125 -15.88 10.31 3.06
CA GLY A 125 -16.47 8.97 3.00
C GLY A 125 -15.93 8.06 4.09
N THR A 126 -16.83 7.48 4.88
CA THR A 126 -16.48 6.61 6.02
C THR A 126 -17.15 5.24 5.98
N SER A 127 -17.74 4.86 4.83
CA SER A 127 -18.56 3.66 4.70
C SER A 127 -17.89 2.40 5.26
N ARG A 128 -18.68 1.56 5.92
CA ARG A 128 -18.28 0.23 6.41
C ARG A 128 -18.85 -0.90 5.56
N GLN A 129 -19.59 -0.57 4.51
CA GLN A 129 -20.27 -1.51 3.64
C GLN A 129 -19.86 -1.26 2.19
N PRO A 130 -19.25 -2.26 1.52
CA PRO A 130 -18.94 -2.15 0.10
C PRO A 130 -20.19 -1.81 -0.72
N GLY A 131 -20.05 -0.93 -1.71
CA GLY A 131 -21.13 -0.49 -2.60
C GLY A 131 -22.16 0.46 -1.98
N VAL A 132 -22.06 0.77 -0.68
CA VAL A 132 -23.01 1.65 0.03
C VAL A 132 -22.30 2.93 0.46
N GLY A 133 -22.94 4.08 0.21
CA GLY A 133 -22.40 5.38 0.60
C GLY A 133 -21.09 5.70 -0.12
N THR A 134 -20.18 6.38 0.58
CA THR A 134 -18.90 6.82 0.03
C THR A 134 -17.73 6.43 0.93
N ILE A 135 -16.53 6.30 0.35
CA ILE A 135 -15.31 5.91 1.06
C ILE A 135 -14.12 6.80 0.68
N ALA A 136 -13.43 7.34 1.68
CA ALA A 136 -12.17 8.07 1.51
C ALA A 136 -10.98 7.10 1.42
N CYS A 137 -9.86 7.57 0.86
CA CYS A 137 -8.68 6.73 0.63
C CYS A 137 -8.06 6.13 1.90
N GLY A 138 -7.91 6.94 2.96
CA GLY A 138 -7.42 6.46 4.26
C GLY A 138 -8.37 5.46 4.91
N TYR A 139 -9.68 5.73 4.85
CA TYR A 139 -10.69 4.81 5.38
C TYR A 139 -10.76 3.51 4.56
N PHE A 140 -10.57 3.53 3.24
CA PHE A 140 -10.53 2.31 2.45
C PHE A 140 -9.42 1.37 2.97
N VAL A 141 -8.21 1.88 3.19
CA VAL A 141 -7.09 1.09 3.72
C VAL A 141 -7.38 0.58 5.13
N THR A 142 -7.78 1.43 6.06
CA THR A 142 -7.93 0.98 7.46
C THR A 142 -9.20 0.14 7.66
N ASN A 143 -10.27 0.38 6.90
CA ASN A 143 -11.48 -0.41 6.97
C ASN A 143 -11.24 -1.83 6.50
N THR A 144 -10.54 -1.99 5.37
CA THR A 144 -10.26 -3.33 4.81
C THR A 144 -9.25 -4.09 5.67
N LEU A 145 -8.21 -3.46 6.21
CA LEU A 145 -7.33 -4.11 7.21
C LEU A 145 -8.10 -4.53 8.46
N SER A 146 -8.94 -3.65 8.99
CA SER A 146 -9.77 -3.98 10.16
C SER A 146 -10.76 -5.12 9.86
N ASP A 147 -11.33 -5.15 8.66
CA ASP A 147 -12.25 -6.21 8.22
C ASP A 147 -11.53 -7.56 7.97
N LEU A 148 -10.22 -7.51 7.65
CA LEU A 148 -9.34 -8.68 7.65
C LEU A 148 -8.87 -9.08 9.06
N GLY A 149 -9.33 -8.39 10.11
CA GLY A 149 -9.09 -8.75 11.50
C GLY A 149 -7.78 -8.19 12.08
N PHE A 150 -7.16 -7.17 11.47
CA PHE A 150 -6.05 -6.45 12.10
C PHE A 150 -6.58 -5.60 13.27
N ASN A 151 -5.97 -5.75 14.46
CA ASN A 151 -6.26 -4.86 15.58
C ASN A 151 -5.52 -3.52 15.40
N ILE A 152 -6.22 -2.52 14.88
CA ILE A 152 -5.66 -1.19 14.60
C ILE A 152 -6.62 -0.09 15.07
N GLN A 153 -6.06 1.09 15.36
CA GLN A 153 -6.85 2.31 15.61
C GLN A 153 -7.42 2.86 14.29
N ARG A 154 -8.40 2.14 13.72
CA ARG A 154 -8.95 2.33 12.35
C ARG A 154 -9.23 3.78 12.00
N ILE A 155 -9.98 4.49 12.85
CA ILE A 155 -10.40 5.88 12.61
C ILE A 155 -9.19 6.81 12.67
N LYS A 156 -8.38 6.71 13.72
CA LYS A 156 -7.17 7.53 13.89
C LYS A 156 -6.22 7.35 12.70
N LEU A 157 -5.94 6.11 12.32
CA LEU A 157 -5.05 5.84 11.19
C LEU A 157 -5.62 6.34 9.86
N ALA A 158 -6.94 6.32 9.66
CA ALA A 158 -7.55 6.84 8.43
C ALA A 158 -7.39 8.36 8.28
N GLN A 159 -7.25 9.08 9.40
CA GLN A 159 -7.27 10.54 9.46
C GLN A 159 -5.88 11.17 9.56
N VAL A 160 -4.84 10.40 9.91
CA VAL A 160 -3.45 10.89 9.89
C VAL A 160 -2.90 10.95 8.48
N VAL A 161 -1.84 11.73 8.29
CA VAL A 161 -1.05 11.71 7.05
C VAL A 161 -0.57 10.29 6.76
N SER A 162 -0.58 9.91 5.48
CA SER A 162 -0.25 8.54 5.02
C SER A 162 1.10 8.04 5.55
N SER A 163 2.08 8.93 5.70
CA SER A 163 3.40 8.59 6.25
C SER A 163 3.37 8.01 7.67
N GLU A 164 2.47 8.47 8.53
CA GLU A 164 2.32 7.94 9.90
C GLU A 164 1.61 6.58 9.90
N MET A 165 0.61 6.41 9.02
CA MET A 165 -0.01 5.10 8.78
C MET A 165 1.03 4.07 8.32
N ILE A 166 1.88 4.43 7.34
CA ILE A 166 2.91 3.55 6.80
C ILE A 166 3.95 3.20 7.87
N LYS A 167 4.43 4.17 8.66
CA LYS A 167 5.36 3.91 9.77
C LYS A 167 4.77 2.99 10.83
N THR A 168 3.46 3.06 11.04
CA THR A 168 2.77 2.23 12.04
C THR A 168 2.59 0.79 11.57
N LEU A 169 2.28 0.58 10.28
CA LEU A 169 1.83 -0.72 9.77
C LEU A 169 2.91 -1.49 9.01
N CYS A 170 3.87 -0.81 8.42
CA CYS A 170 4.79 -1.38 7.44
C CYS A 170 6.26 -1.35 7.89
N VAL A 171 7.07 -2.18 7.23
CA VAL A 171 8.53 -2.16 7.31
C VAL A 171 9.13 -1.89 5.93
N GLY A 172 10.46 -1.78 5.84
CA GLY A 172 11.15 -1.60 4.56
C GLY A 172 10.79 -0.28 3.86
N ILE A 173 10.50 0.76 4.63
CA ILE A 173 10.00 2.04 4.13
C ILE A 173 11.01 2.67 3.16
N ARG A 174 10.51 3.14 2.02
CA ARG A 174 11.27 3.87 0.99
C ARG A 174 10.54 5.13 0.55
N ARG A 175 11.30 6.08 0.02
CA ARG A 175 10.77 7.29 -0.60
C ARG A 175 11.33 7.45 -2.00
N PHE A 176 10.48 7.87 -2.93
CA PHE A 176 10.85 8.18 -4.31
C PHE A 176 10.27 9.53 -4.70
N ALA A 177 10.99 10.25 -5.57
CA ALA A 177 10.53 11.52 -6.14
C ALA A 177 10.03 11.36 -7.59
N GLN A 178 10.25 10.18 -8.18
CA GLN A 178 9.92 9.88 -9.58
C GLN A 178 9.24 8.52 -9.67
N PHE A 179 8.20 8.44 -10.50
CA PHE A 179 7.45 7.21 -10.73
C PHE A 179 8.34 6.06 -11.24
N ASP A 180 9.30 6.34 -12.12
CA ASP A 180 10.22 5.31 -12.64
C ASP A 180 11.11 4.66 -11.56
N GLN A 181 11.45 5.42 -10.52
CA GLN A 181 12.20 4.88 -9.37
C GLN A 181 11.31 3.92 -8.56
N LEU A 182 10.06 4.30 -8.32
CA LEU A 182 9.07 3.43 -7.67
C LEU A 182 8.84 2.15 -8.50
N ARG A 183 8.64 2.29 -9.82
CA ARG A 183 8.45 1.16 -10.74
C ARG A 183 9.63 0.21 -10.73
N THR A 184 10.85 0.75 -10.80
CA THR A 184 12.10 -0.05 -10.73
C THR A 184 12.22 -0.78 -9.39
N TYR A 185 11.90 -0.10 -8.28
CA TYR A 185 11.88 -0.72 -6.96
C TYR A 185 10.89 -1.89 -6.90
N LEU A 186 9.65 -1.68 -7.35
CA LEU A 186 8.58 -2.69 -7.34
C LEU A 186 8.89 -3.91 -8.23
N ALA A 187 9.56 -3.71 -9.36
CA ALA A 187 9.97 -4.79 -10.26
C ALA A 187 10.95 -5.78 -9.61
N GLN A 188 11.67 -5.36 -8.57
CA GLN A 188 12.63 -6.18 -7.84
C GLN A 188 12.04 -6.84 -6.59
N GLN A 189 10.77 -6.58 -6.29
CA GLN A 189 10.14 -7.10 -5.09
C GLN A 189 9.58 -8.51 -5.29
N PRO A 190 9.51 -9.33 -4.22
CA PRO A 190 8.90 -10.65 -4.28
C PRO A 190 7.45 -10.59 -4.75
N ASP A 191 7.01 -11.66 -5.40
CA ASP A 191 5.60 -11.84 -5.72
C ASP A 191 4.75 -12.02 -4.46
N ASN A 192 3.45 -11.83 -4.61
CA ASN A 192 2.46 -11.82 -3.52
C ASN A 192 2.78 -10.82 -2.41
N SER A 193 3.35 -9.68 -2.78
CA SER A 193 3.67 -8.61 -1.84
C SER A 193 2.56 -7.56 -1.76
N VAL A 194 2.27 -7.13 -0.53
CA VAL A 194 1.34 -6.04 -0.24
C VAL A 194 2.12 -4.88 0.37
N TYR A 195 1.95 -3.71 -0.22
CA TYR A 195 2.49 -2.46 0.28
C TYR A 195 1.37 -1.47 0.57
N ILE A 196 1.60 -0.56 1.50
CA ILE A 196 0.84 0.69 1.59
C ILE A 196 1.70 1.79 0.99
N ILE A 197 1.10 2.55 0.08
CA ILE A 197 1.74 3.70 -0.56
C ILE A 197 1.00 4.98 -0.19
N GLY A 198 1.77 5.97 0.21
CA GLY A 198 1.33 7.33 0.51
C GLY A 198 1.88 8.29 -0.54
N LEU A 199 0.99 9.13 -1.04
CA LEU A 199 1.25 10.22 -1.97
C LEU A 199 1.01 11.55 -1.23
N ASP A 200 0.97 12.67 -1.95
CA ASP A 200 0.82 14.00 -1.34
C ASP A 200 -0.44 14.12 -0.47
N PHE A 201 -1.60 13.75 -1.03
CA PHE A 201 -2.90 13.76 -0.32
C PHE A 201 -3.70 12.47 -0.54
N HIS A 202 -3.05 11.42 -1.01
CA HIS A 202 -3.71 10.18 -1.40
C HIS A 202 -2.96 8.95 -0.88
N THR A 203 -3.67 7.83 -0.74
CA THR A 203 -3.11 6.57 -0.24
C THR A 203 -3.85 5.37 -0.80
N GLY A 204 -3.20 4.21 -0.80
CA GLY A 204 -3.78 2.94 -1.20
C GLY A 204 -2.79 1.79 -1.06
N TYR A 205 -3.14 0.66 -1.67
CA TYR A 205 -2.28 -0.52 -1.71
C TYR A 205 -1.51 -0.59 -3.02
N ILE A 206 -0.25 -1.03 -2.96
CA ILE A 206 0.39 -1.66 -4.11
C ILE A 206 0.38 -3.17 -3.90
N LEU A 207 -0.20 -3.88 -4.86
CA LEU A 207 -0.26 -5.34 -4.91
C LEU A 207 0.70 -5.79 -6.01
N LYS A 208 1.74 -6.57 -5.64
CA LYS A 208 2.76 -7.06 -6.57
C LYS A 208 2.70 -8.58 -6.68
N ASP A 209 2.59 -9.09 -7.90
CA ASP A 209 2.79 -10.49 -8.24
C ASP A 209 3.51 -10.64 -9.59
N ALA A 210 3.60 -11.88 -10.10
CA ALA A 210 4.26 -12.19 -11.35
C ALA A 210 3.65 -11.47 -12.57
N SER A 211 2.39 -11.04 -12.49
CA SER A 211 1.69 -10.31 -13.57
C SER A 211 1.97 -8.80 -13.56
N GLY A 212 2.62 -8.30 -12.50
CA GLY A 212 3.04 -6.91 -12.36
C GLY A 212 2.63 -6.28 -11.02
N SER A 213 2.59 -4.95 -11.01
CA SER A 213 2.15 -4.17 -9.86
C SER A 213 0.83 -3.45 -10.15
N TYR A 214 -0.06 -3.47 -9.18
CA TYR A 214 -1.37 -2.83 -9.27
C TYR A 214 -1.58 -1.86 -8.12
N PHE A 215 -2.13 -0.69 -8.42
CA PHE A 215 -2.59 0.27 -7.43
C PHE A 215 -4.06 0.02 -7.14
N MET A 216 -4.36 -0.41 -5.92
CA MET A 216 -5.74 -0.58 -5.44
C MET A 216 -6.07 0.54 -4.44
N HIS A 217 -7.01 1.40 -4.80
CA HIS A 217 -7.33 2.60 -4.02
C HIS A 217 -8.75 3.09 -4.26
N ALA A 218 -9.24 3.94 -3.36
CA ALA A 218 -10.45 4.72 -3.59
C ALA A 218 -10.08 5.96 -4.42
N ASN A 219 -10.43 5.95 -5.72
CA ASN A 219 -10.02 6.95 -6.69
C ASN A 219 -10.85 8.23 -6.59
N TYR A 220 -10.17 9.32 -6.23
CA TYR A 220 -10.75 10.65 -6.12
C TYR A 220 -10.92 11.35 -7.47
N ILE A 221 -10.13 10.97 -8.48
CA ILE A 221 -10.19 11.56 -9.82
C ILE A 221 -11.53 11.17 -10.44
N GLY A 222 -12.34 12.17 -10.80
CA GLY A 222 -13.68 11.95 -11.33
C GLY A 222 -14.64 11.25 -10.36
N ARG A 223 -14.29 11.15 -9.06
CA ARG A 223 -15.04 10.41 -8.03
C ARG A 223 -15.36 8.95 -8.41
N VAL A 224 -14.47 8.32 -9.18
CA VAL A 224 -14.69 6.95 -9.72
C VAL A 224 -14.91 5.91 -8.61
N GLY A 225 -14.34 6.12 -7.41
CA GLY A 225 -14.49 5.15 -6.33
C GLY A 225 -13.39 4.09 -6.33
N VAL A 226 -13.64 2.97 -5.66
CA VAL A 226 -12.61 1.94 -5.49
C VAL A 226 -12.30 1.24 -6.81
N VAL A 227 -11.02 1.24 -7.17
CA VAL A 227 -10.47 0.61 -8.38
C VAL A 227 -9.19 -0.15 -8.06
N LYS A 228 -8.81 -1.04 -8.97
CA LYS A 228 -7.52 -1.73 -9.00
C LYS A 228 -7.02 -1.65 -10.43
N GLU A 229 -5.92 -0.95 -10.63
CA GLU A 229 -5.39 -0.63 -11.95
C GLU A 229 -3.88 -0.89 -11.99
N ARG A 230 -3.32 -1.19 -13.17
CA ARG A 230 -1.87 -1.31 -13.31
C ARG A 230 -1.22 0.00 -12.91
N ILE A 231 -0.06 -0.04 -12.26
CA ILE A 231 0.63 1.18 -11.85
C ILE A 231 0.95 2.08 -13.05
N GLU A 232 1.16 1.48 -14.23
CA GLU A 232 1.41 2.14 -15.49
C GLU A 232 0.19 2.85 -16.06
N ASP A 233 -1.03 2.55 -15.62
CA ASP A 233 -2.27 3.18 -16.08
C ASP A 233 -2.85 4.15 -15.04
N ALA A 234 -2.42 3.98 -13.78
CA ALA A 234 -2.86 4.73 -12.62
C ALA A 234 -2.50 6.21 -12.66
N LYS A 235 -3.38 7.05 -13.24
CA LYS A 235 -3.21 8.52 -13.24
C LYS A 235 -3.01 9.09 -11.83
N ALA A 236 -3.80 8.60 -10.87
CA ALA A 236 -3.71 9.00 -9.46
C ALA A 236 -2.38 8.61 -8.80
N LEU A 237 -1.57 7.76 -9.43
CA LEU A 237 -0.22 7.40 -9.00
C LEU A 237 0.84 8.12 -9.86
N ARG A 238 0.80 7.96 -11.18
CA ARG A 238 1.80 8.48 -12.13
C ARG A 238 2.03 9.98 -12.05
N ASP A 239 0.97 10.74 -11.80
CA ASP A 239 1.03 12.21 -11.83
C ASP A 239 1.59 12.82 -10.53
N ASN A 240 1.92 11.98 -9.52
CA ASN A 240 2.49 12.44 -8.25
C ASN A 240 4.02 12.58 -8.32
N LYS A 241 4.56 13.37 -7.39
CA LYS A 241 6.00 13.64 -7.26
C LYS A 241 6.60 13.19 -5.93
N SER A 242 5.79 12.56 -5.09
CA SER A 242 6.16 12.09 -3.78
C SER A 242 5.53 10.74 -3.55
N PHE A 243 6.38 9.74 -3.32
CA PHE A 243 5.96 8.37 -3.07
C PHE A 243 6.64 7.92 -1.79
N MET A 244 5.87 7.65 -0.74
CA MET A 244 6.36 6.91 0.42
C MET A 244 5.69 5.55 0.41
N ILE A 245 6.47 4.48 0.43
CA ILE A 245 5.94 3.12 0.36
C ILE A 245 6.55 2.28 1.48
N GLY A 246 5.76 1.41 2.09
CA GLY A 246 6.23 0.41 3.05
C GLY A 246 5.56 -0.93 2.79
N SER A 247 6.30 -2.01 3.06
CA SER A 247 5.79 -3.37 2.90
C SER A 247 5.03 -3.82 4.14
N LEU A 248 3.79 -4.25 3.94
CA LEU A 248 2.97 -4.89 4.96
C LEU A 248 3.31 -6.38 5.07
N THR A 249 3.53 -7.07 3.94
CA THR A 249 3.86 -8.51 3.92
C THR A 249 5.26 -8.82 4.47
N ALA A 250 6.24 -7.93 4.27
CA ALA A 250 7.56 -8.11 4.88
C ALA A 250 7.56 -7.85 6.40
N ASN A 251 6.48 -7.31 6.97
CA ASN A 251 6.36 -7.09 8.41
C ASN A 251 5.92 -8.38 9.13
N THR A 252 6.79 -9.38 9.11
CA THR A 252 6.50 -10.73 9.62
C THR A 252 6.07 -10.72 11.09
N ALA A 253 6.68 -9.89 11.92
CA ALA A 253 6.29 -9.71 13.33
C ALA A 253 4.83 -9.25 13.46
N ARG A 254 4.41 -8.27 12.64
CA ARG A 254 3.03 -7.77 12.63
C ARG A 254 2.05 -8.81 12.09
N LEU A 255 2.41 -9.55 11.05
CA LEU A 255 1.55 -10.61 10.50
C LEU A 255 1.34 -11.75 11.49
N GLN A 256 2.41 -12.15 12.18
CA GLN A 256 2.33 -13.16 13.23
C GLN A 256 1.51 -12.69 14.43
N GLN A 257 1.62 -11.41 14.81
CA GLN A 257 0.73 -10.81 15.80
C GLN A 257 -0.72 -10.86 15.31
N TRP A 258 -0.99 -10.41 14.09
CA TRP A 258 -2.33 -10.35 13.51
C TRP A 258 -3.06 -11.69 13.56
N VAL A 259 -2.41 -12.81 13.19
CA VAL A 259 -3.08 -14.13 13.22
C VAL A 259 -3.32 -14.67 14.63
N ARG A 260 -2.63 -14.14 15.65
CA ARG A 260 -2.77 -14.56 17.06
C ARG A 260 -3.79 -13.76 17.85
N GLU A 261 -4.10 -12.54 17.41
CA GLU A 261 -5.20 -11.71 17.93
C GLU A 261 -6.58 -12.20 17.46
#